data_AF-A0A6A8M7C5-F1
#
_entry.id   AF-A0A6A8M7C5-F1
#
_cell.length_a   1.000
_cell.length_b   1.000
_cell.length_c   1.000
_cell.angle_alpha   90.00
_cell.angle_beta   90.00
_cell.angle_gamma   90.00
#
_symmetry.space_group_name_H-M   'P 1'
#
loop_
_entity.id
_entity.type
_entity.pdbx_description
1 polymer ?
#
loop_
_entity_poly.entity_id
_entity_poly.type
_entity_poly.pdbx_seq_one_letter_code
_entity_poly.pdbx_strand_id
1 'polypeptide(L)' 'MIFSSVTFIFLFLPVTLAVYYLIPDRLLRLRNTFLLLASLFFYWFGEPRFVFLMAGALIFN' A
#
# COMPACT_ATOMS: atom_id res chain seq x y z
N MET A 1 -10.01 3.11 1.44
CA MET A 1 -10.82 3.95 2.34
C MET A 1 -10.65 5.40 1.88
N ILE A 2 -11.47 6.35 2.33
CA ILE A 2 -11.16 7.77 2.08
C ILE A 2 -9.85 8.07 2.82
N PHE A 3 -8.91 8.78 2.19
CA PHE A 3 -7.61 9.15 2.80
C PHE A 3 -7.75 9.81 4.18
N SER A 4 -8.87 10.49 4.43
CA SER A 4 -9.17 11.16 5.70
C SER A 4 -9.81 10.26 6.76
N SER A 5 -9.88 8.95 6.56
CA SER A 5 -10.44 8.02 7.54
C SER A 5 -9.54 7.91 8.78
N VAL A 6 -10.15 7.90 9.96
CA VAL A 6 -9.46 7.65 11.25
C VAL A 6 -8.67 6.34 11.19
N THR A 7 -9.21 5.30 10.54
CA THR A 7 -8.54 4.02 10.38
C THR A 7 -7.29 4.12 9.49
N PHE A 8 -7.27 5.01 8.51
CA PHE A 8 -6.08 5.25 7.70
C PHE A 8 -4.97 5.91 8.53
N ILE A 9 -5.29 7.01 9.20
CA ILE A 9 -4.32 7.83 9.92
C ILE A 9 -3.74 7.10 11.13
N PHE A 10 -4.57 6.40 11.90
CA PHE A 10 -4.16 5.79 13.17
C PHE A 10 -3.82 4.30 13.10
N LEU A 11 -4.20 3.59 12.04
CA LEU A 11 -3.89 2.17 11.88
C LEU A 11 -2.99 1.94 10.68
N PHE A 12 -3.45 2.30 9.48
CA PHE A 12 -2.76 1.95 8.25
C PHE A 12 -1.40 2.65 8.10
N LEU A 13 -1.37 3.97 8.26
CA LEU A 13 -0.16 4.78 8.10
C LEU A 13 0.95 4.42 9.11
N PRO A 14 0.69 4.35 10.44
CA PRO A 14 1.74 3.99 11.39
C PRO A 14 2.24 2.55 11.20
N VAL A 15 1.37 1.59 10.87
CA VAL A 15 1.79 0.21 10.59
C VAL A 15 2.65 0.14 9.32
N THR A 16 2.24 0.84 8.26
CA THR A 16 3.00 0.85 6.99
C THR A 16 4.39 1.46 7.20
N LEU A 17 4.49 2.58 7.92
CA LEU A 17 5.78 3.20 8.22
C LEU A 17 6.63 2.32 9.15
N ALA A 18 6.04 1.70 10.18
CA ALA A 18 6.76 0.80 11.06
C ALA A 18 7.43 -0.35 10.28
N VAL A 19 6.69 -1.01 9.41
CA VAL A 19 7.24 -2.08 8.55
C VAL A 19 8.28 -1.52 7.58
N TYR A 20 8.04 -0.35 6.99
CA TYR A 20 8.99 0.30 6.09
C TYR A 20 10.36 0.62 6.74
N TYR A 21 10.37 1.00 8.01
CA TYR A 21 11.58 1.23 8.79
C TYR A 21 12.21 -0.05 9.35
N LEU A 22 11.44 -1.13 9.51
CA LEU A 22 11.97 -2.44 9.88
C LEU A 22 12.70 -3.13 8.71
N ILE A 23 12.37 -2.80 7.46
CA ILE A 23 13.06 -3.38 6.30
C ILE A 23 14.46 -2.76 6.16
N PRO A 24 15.54 -3.56 6.12
CA PRO A 24 16.91 -3.06 6.01
C PRO A 24 17.14 -2.22 4.75
N ASP A 25 17.93 -1.16 4.85
CA ASP A 25 18.25 -0.27 3.72
C ASP A 25 18.95 -1.00 2.56
N ARG A 26 19.64 -2.12 2.83
CA ARG A 26 20.25 -2.97 1.78
C ARG A 26 19.21 -3.65 0.89
N LEU A 27 17.97 -3.76 1.34
CA LEU A 27 16.86 -4.46 0.68
C LEU A 27 15.88 -3.45 0.03
N LEU A 28 16.42 -2.49 -0.73
CA LEU A 28 15.63 -1.46 -1.44
C LEU A 28 14.48 -2.05 -2.27
N ARG A 29 14.70 -3.19 -2.95
CA ARG A 29 13.66 -3.86 -3.74
C ARG A 29 12.47 -4.29 -2.88
N LEU A 30 12.73 -4.84 -1.69
CA LEU A 30 11.71 -5.30 -0.76
C LEU A 30 10.91 -4.14 -0.16
N ARG A 31 11.55 -2.99 0.10
CA ARG A 31 10.85 -1.77 0.52
C ARG A 31 9.87 -1.29 -0.54
N ASN A 32 10.31 -1.24 -1.80
CA ASN A 32 9.47 -0.80 -2.91
C ASN A 32 8.31 -1.77 -3.14
N THR A 33 8.57 -3.08 -3.11
CA THR A 33 7.51 -4.10 -3.22
C THR A 33 6.51 -3.99 -2.06
N PHE A 34 6.99 -3.79 -0.83
CA PHE A 34 6.13 -3.60 0.33
C PHE A 34 5.24 -2.36 0.18
N LEU A 35 5.82 -1.21 -0.20
CA LEU A 35 5.05 0.02 -0.43
C LEU A 35 3.99 -0.16 -1.52
N LEU A 36 4.32 -0.89 -2.59
CA LEU A 36 3.40 -1.19 -3.69
C LEU A 36 2.23 -2.05 -3.20
N LEU A 37 2.51 -3.14 -2.47
CA LEU A 37 1.48 -4.00 -1.90
C LEU A 37 0.62 -3.27 -0.86
N ALA A 38 1.22 -2.48 0.02
CA ALA A 38 0.50 -1.67 1.00
C ALA A 38 -0.44 -0.67 0.31
N SER A 39 0.02 -0.04 -0.77
CA SER A 39 -0.79 0.91 -1.56
C SER A 39 -1.97 0.21 -2.23
N LEU A 40 -1.75 -0.97 -2.83
CA LEU A 40 -2.81 -1.78 -3.43
C LEU A 40 -3.84 -2.23 -2.38
N PHE A 41 -3.37 -2.66 -1.21
CA PHE A 41 -4.24 -3.07 -0.11
C PHE A 41 -5.09 -1.91 0.43
N PHE A 42 -4.51 -0.71 0.55
CA PHE A 42 -5.26 0.47 0.94
C PHE A 42 -6.38 0.83 -0.06
N TYR A 43 -6.06 0.71 -1.34
CA TYR A 43 -7.01 0.97 -2.42
C TYR A 43 -8.15 -0.08 -2.42
N TRP A 44 -7.82 -1.34 -2.16
CA TRP A 44 -8.80 -2.44 -1.99
C TRP A 44 -9.81 -2.16 -0.89
N PHE A 45 -9.34 -1.62 0.23
CA PHE A 45 -10.21 -1.29 1.36
C PHE A 45 -11.18 -0.12 1.08
N GLY A 46 -10.97 0.68 0.03
CA GLY A 46 -11.86 1.79 -0.34
C GLY A 46 -12.82 1.43 -1.45
N GLU A 47 -12.26 0.90 -2.52
CA GLU A 47 -12.96 0.68 -3.78
C GLU A 47 -12.47 -0.65 -4.38
N PRO A 48 -12.89 -1.80 -3.80
CA PRO A 48 -12.39 -3.11 -4.20
C PRO A 48 -12.67 -3.45 -5.67
N ARG A 49 -13.68 -2.81 -6.29
CA ARG A 49 -14.04 -3.00 -7.70
C ARG A 49 -12.99 -2.46 -8.67
N PHE A 50 -12.32 -1.35 -8.34
CA PHE A 50 -11.39 -0.68 -9.25
C PHE A 50 -9.94 -1.14 -9.07
N VAL A 51 -9.63 -1.85 -7.98
CA VAL A 51 -8.28 -2.40 -7.75
C VAL A 51 -7.85 -3.37 -8.86
N PHE A 52 -8.74 -4.25 -9.30
CA PHE A 52 -8.39 -5.20 -10.37
C PHE A 52 -8.08 -4.51 -11.70
N LEU A 53 -8.81 -3.42 -12.00
CA LEU A 53 -8.59 -2.58 -13.18
C LEU A 53 -7.23 -1.88 -13.11
N MET A 54 -6.89 -1.32 -11.95
CA MET A 54 -5.59 -0.68 -11.70
C MET A 54 -4.43 -1.69 -11.70
N ALA A 55 -4.62 -2.88 -11.13
CA ALA A 55 -3.63 -3.96 -11.17
C ALA A 55 -3.40 -4.46 -12.61
N GLY A 56 -4.48 -4.57 -13.41
CA GLY A 56 -4.37 -4.84 -14.85
C GLY A 56 -3.56 -3.75 -15.55
N ALA A 57 -3.90 -2.48 -15.34
CA ALA A 57 -3.15 -1.36 -15.92
C ALA A 57 -1.66 -1.39 -15.54
N LEU A 58 -1.32 -1.76 -14.30
CA LEU A 58 0.06 -1.88 -13.84
C LEU A 58 0.83 -3.01 -14.54
N ILE A 59 0.17 -4.13 -14.87
CA ILE A 59 0.80 -5.29 -15.53
C ILE A 59 0.96 -5.05 -17.04
N PHE A 60 0.01 -4.35 -17.67
CA PHE A 60 -0.04 -4.14 -19.12
C PHE A 60 0.68 -2.87 -19.61
N ASN A 61 1.12 -1.98 -18.71
CA ASN A 61 1.92 -0.79 -19.03
C ASN A 61 3.42 -1.13 -19.01
#